data_AF-A0A7V5C6W1-F1
#
_entry.id   AF-A0A7V5C6W1-F1
#
_cell.length_a   1.000
_cell.length_b   1.000
_cell.length_c   1.000
_cell.angle_alpha   90.00
_cell.angle_beta   90.00
_cell.angle_gamma   90.00
#
_symmetry.space_group_name_H-M   'P 1'
#
loop_
_entity.id
_entity.type
_entity.pdbx_description
1 polymer ?
#
loop_
_entity_poly.entity_id
_entity_poly.type
_entity_poly.pdbx_seq_one_letter_code
_entity_poly.pdbx_strand_id
1 'polypeptide(L)'
;MGELSSPSGYIGLLYADGDSMGRRIESLKTVNAYEKFSKVVDDGIFHAALKAIQNHLEPKSDSPYFPFDILLLGGDDLVMATVADKAIEAAMTIIETFQYHTEREWGEPLTVSVGVVIAHAKFPFGTLLKMAEDLLKFAKKEGTRRSRDYSKRNGQGGLINFQVVSAGNSLRFTEDYNRIFVHKEKKQKLIRTLRPYDIQTMELLVKSIREMKSIPHNKIQALQDAVFLNYPDSVLQGLVIQNRLKKDQKRLLTDVLYSFSTSDNIFPFPWFEEGNAYHTPFLDIAELYDFIQ
;
A
#
# COMPACT_ATOMS: atom_id res chain seq x y z
N MET A 1 17.78 -7.18 11.36
CA MET A 1 16.74 -6.48 10.57
C MET A 1 16.29 -5.17 11.21
N GLY A 2 15.63 -5.14 12.37
CA GLY A 2 15.07 -3.89 12.93
C GLY A 2 16.07 -2.73 13.09
N GLU A 3 17.31 -3.02 13.50
CA GLU A 3 18.37 -2.01 13.65
C GLU A 3 18.89 -1.43 12.32
N LEU A 4 18.67 -2.14 11.21
CA LEU A 4 19.07 -1.69 9.87
C LEU A 4 18.05 -0.74 9.23
N SER A 5 16.86 -0.61 9.83
CA SER A 5 15.77 0.20 9.29
C SER A 5 15.87 1.65 9.70
N SER A 6 15.19 2.52 8.94
CA SER A 6 15.03 3.94 9.23
C SER A 6 13.53 4.31 9.25
N PRO A 7 12.87 4.45 10.41
CA PRO A 7 13.44 4.50 11.76
C PRO A 7 13.93 3.14 12.29
N SER A 8 14.96 3.20 13.13
CA SER A 8 15.53 2.00 13.76
C SER A 8 14.53 1.36 14.73
N GLY A 9 14.58 0.03 14.81
CA GLY A 9 13.72 -0.78 15.66
C GLY A 9 12.45 -1.27 14.98
N TYR A 10 12.23 -0.96 13.69
CA TYR A 10 11.05 -1.37 12.94
C TYR A 10 11.37 -2.42 11.86
N ILE A 11 10.39 -3.28 11.59
CA ILE A 11 10.42 -4.28 10.51
C ILE A 11 9.17 -4.16 9.66
N GLY A 12 9.28 -4.54 8.39
CA GLY A 12 8.15 -4.80 7.50
C GLY A 12 7.89 -6.30 7.40
N LEU A 13 6.62 -6.69 7.37
CA LEU A 13 6.18 -8.04 6.98
C LEU A 13 5.31 -7.91 5.74
N LEU A 14 5.73 -8.55 4.67
CA LEU A 14 5.01 -8.63 3.41
C LEU A 14 4.37 -10.02 3.32
N TYR A 15 3.08 -10.07 2.98
CA TYR A 15 2.40 -11.28 2.57
C TYR A 15 1.80 -11.03 1.18
N ALA A 16 2.37 -11.68 0.17
CA ALA A 16 1.89 -11.69 -1.20
C ALA A 16 1.20 -13.03 -1.54
N ASP A 17 0.13 -12.96 -2.33
CA ASP A 17 -0.64 -14.12 -2.80
C ASP A 17 -1.29 -13.79 -4.16
N GLY A 18 -1.28 -14.75 -5.08
CA GLY A 18 -1.77 -14.60 -6.44
C GLY A 18 -3.27 -14.36 -6.54
N ASP A 19 -3.66 -13.46 -7.43
CA ASP A 19 -5.07 -13.15 -7.62
C ASP A 19 -5.74 -14.15 -8.55
N SER A 20 -6.82 -14.76 -8.05
CA SER A 20 -7.70 -15.64 -8.84
C SER A 20 -7.01 -16.86 -9.45
N MET A 21 -5.90 -17.34 -8.87
CA MET A 21 -5.14 -18.48 -9.41
C MET A 21 -5.98 -19.76 -9.52
N GLY A 22 -6.84 -20.04 -8.54
CA GLY A 22 -7.76 -21.19 -8.59
C GLY A 22 -8.68 -21.17 -9.83
N ARG A 23 -9.26 -20.00 -10.17
CA ARG A 23 -10.11 -19.85 -11.37
C ARG A 23 -9.31 -20.03 -12.66
N ARG A 24 -8.04 -19.61 -12.67
CA ARG A 24 -7.16 -19.80 -13.84
C ARG A 24 -6.81 -21.27 -14.01
N ILE A 25 -6.47 -21.95 -12.93
CA ILE A 25 -6.20 -23.39 -12.91
C ILE A 25 -7.40 -24.19 -13.41
N GLU A 26 -8.61 -23.88 -12.94
CA GLU A 26 -9.85 -24.54 -13.38
C GLU A 26 -10.12 -24.38 -14.89
N SER A 27 -9.59 -23.33 -15.53
CA SER A 27 -9.77 -23.10 -16.97
C SER A 27 -8.80 -23.91 -17.85
N LEU A 28 -7.75 -24.50 -17.26
CA LEU A 28 -6.73 -25.27 -17.98
C LEU A 28 -7.26 -26.67 -18.34
N LYS A 29 -7.12 -27.05 -19.61
CA LYS A 29 -7.71 -28.29 -20.17
C LYS A 29 -6.74 -29.47 -20.28
N THR A 30 -5.44 -29.24 -20.13
CA THR A 30 -4.40 -30.26 -20.36
C THR A 30 -3.39 -30.26 -19.23
N VAL A 31 -2.82 -31.44 -18.95
CA VAL A 31 -1.77 -31.62 -17.93
C VAL A 31 -0.55 -30.76 -18.24
N ASN A 32 -0.14 -30.69 -19.51
CA ASN A 32 0.98 -29.86 -19.95
C ASN A 32 0.73 -28.35 -19.74
N ALA A 33 -0.52 -27.89 -19.92
CA ALA A 33 -0.86 -26.50 -19.61
C ALA A 33 -0.82 -26.21 -18.11
N TYR A 34 -1.26 -27.16 -17.29
CA TYR A 34 -1.16 -27.07 -15.83
C TYR A 34 0.30 -27.01 -15.37
N GLU A 35 1.14 -27.93 -15.84
CA GLU A 35 2.56 -27.97 -15.50
C GLU A 35 3.29 -26.68 -15.92
N LYS A 36 3.04 -26.20 -17.15
CA LYS A 36 3.58 -24.92 -17.60
C LYS A 36 3.10 -23.76 -16.72
N PHE A 37 1.81 -23.69 -16.41
CA PHE A 37 1.23 -22.62 -15.59
C PHE A 37 1.85 -22.58 -14.20
N SER A 38 1.87 -23.73 -13.50
CA SER A 38 2.46 -23.84 -12.16
C SER A 38 3.92 -23.42 -12.15
N LYS A 39 4.70 -23.84 -13.15
CA LYS A 39 6.10 -23.43 -13.27
C LYS A 39 6.26 -21.93 -13.48
N VAL A 40 5.48 -21.32 -14.38
CA VAL A 40 5.57 -19.87 -14.65
C VAL A 40 5.17 -19.04 -13.42
N VAL A 41 4.20 -19.50 -12.64
CA VAL A 41 3.78 -18.84 -11.40
C VAL A 41 4.87 -18.94 -10.33
N ASP A 42 5.42 -20.14 -10.10
CA ASP A 42 6.49 -20.37 -9.12
C ASP A 42 7.77 -19.61 -9.47
N ASP A 43 8.21 -19.69 -10.75
CA ASP A 43 9.34 -18.91 -11.26
C ASP A 43 9.06 -17.40 -11.14
N GLY A 44 7.81 -16.99 -11.38
CA GLY A 44 7.37 -15.60 -11.29
C GLY A 44 7.51 -15.02 -9.88
N ILE A 45 7.03 -15.73 -8.85
CA ILE A 45 7.15 -15.26 -7.47
C ILE A 45 8.59 -15.30 -6.98
N PHE A 46 9.36 -16.32 -7.39
CA PHE A 46 10.78 -16.42 -7.10
C PHE A 46 11.56 -15.23 -7.69
N HIS A 47 11.36 -14.92 -8.98
CA HIS A 47 11.99 -13.78 -9.63
C HIS A 47 11.55 -12.44 -9.05
N ALA A 48 10.28 -12.31 -8.66
CA ALA A 48 9.76 -11.13 -7.99
C ALA A 48 10.45 -10.87 -6.64
N ALA A 49 10.60 -11.92 -5.81
CA ALA A 49 11.32 -11.84 -4.54
C ALA A 49 12.80 -11.45 -4.75
N LEU A 50 13.49 -12.10 -5.68
CA LEU A 50 14.88 -11.78 -6.00
C LEU A 50 15.05 -10.34 -6.49
N LYS A 51 14.14 -9.87 -7.34
CA LYS A 51 14.22 -8.51 -7.90
C LYS A 51 13.98 -7.44 -6.83
N ALA A 52 13.03 -7.68 -5.91
CA ALA A 52 12.81 -6.81 -4.77
C ALA A 52 14.03 -6.77 -3.84
N ILE A 53 14.70 -7.91 -3.64
CA ILE A 53 15.96 -7.97 -2.88
C ILE A 53 17.04 -7.12 -3.54
N GLN A 54 17.30 -7.35 -4.83
CA GLN A 54 18.33 -6.63 -5.60
C GLN A 54 18.09 -5.12 -5.63
N ASN A 55 16.84 -4.68 -5.76
CA ASN A 55 16.55 -3.26 -5.92
C ASN A 55 16.58 -2.49 -4.58
N HIS A 56 16.18 -3.13 -3.47
CA HIS A 56 15.84 -2.41 -2.23
C HIS A 56 16.49 -2.96 -0.96
N LEU A 57 16.92 -4.22 -0.97
CA LEU A 57 17.31 -4.97 0.23
C LEU A 57 18.71 -5.56 0.07
N GLU A 58 19.61 -4.86 -0.62
CA GLU A 58 21.00 -5.28 -0.73
C GLU A 58 21.70 -5.24 0.64
N PRO A 59 22.47 -6.28 1.01
CA PRO A 59 23.25 -6.26 2.23
C PRO A 59 24.29 -5.15 2.19
N LYS A 60 24.39 -4.37 3.27
CA LYS A 60 25.50 -3.42 3.41
C LYS A 60 26.78 -4.19 3.69
N SER A 61 27.88 -3.84 3.02
CA SER A 61 29.17 -4.55 3.14
C SER A 61 29.75 -4.54 4.56
N ASP A 62 29.30 -3.62 5.40
CA ASP A 62 29.71 -3.43 6.80
C ASP A 62 28.74 -4.08 7.82
N SER A 63 27.67 -4.74 7.36
CA SER A 63 26.69 -5.41 8.20
C SER A 63 26.73 -6.93 8.01
N PRO A 64 26.87 -7.73 9.08
CA PRO A 64 26.75 -9.19 8.98
C PRO A 64 25.30 -9.66 8.77
N TYR A 65 24.32 -8.75 8.85
CA TYR A 65 22.90 -9.06 8.77
C TYR A 65 22.30 -8.67 7.42
N PHE A 66 21.50 -9.58 6.87
CA PHE A 66 20.63 -9.29 5.74
C PHE A 66 19.50 -8.34 6.17
N PRO A 67 19.10 -7.37 5.31
CA PRO A 67 17.96 -6.49 5.56
C PRO A 67 16.61 -7.17 5.26
N PHE A 68 16.58 -8.50 5.12
CA PHE A 68 15.39 -9.29 4.86
C PHE A 68 15.53 -10.73 5.35
N ASP A 69 14.40 -11.45 5.40
CA ASP A 69 14.31 -12.89 5.61
C ASP A 69 13.09 -13.45 4.85
N ILE A 70 13.26 -14.54 4.10
CA ILE A 70 12.18 -15.18 3.34
C ILE A 70 11.62 -16.32 4.20
N LEU A 71 10.39 -16.15 4.65
CA LEU A 71 9.73 -17.08 5.59
C LEU A 71 8.90 -18.14 4.86
N LEU A 72 8.33 -17.78 3.71
CA LEU A 72 7.61 -18.67 2.80
C LEU A 72 7.83 -18.19 1.37
N LEU A 73 8.11 -19.12 0.46
CA LEU A 73 8.18 -18.88 -0.97
C LEU A 73 7.81 -20.16 -1.70
N GLY A 74 6.69 -20.14 -2.44
CA GLY A 74 6.30 -21.27 -3.28
C GLY A 74 4.93 -21.08 -3.90
N GLY A 75 4.78 -21.56 -5.13
CA GLY A 75 3.58 -21.32 -5.91
C GLY A 75 3.40 -19.83 -6.18
N ASP A 76 2.28 -19.26 -5.73
CA ASP A 76 2.00 -17.83 -5.79
C ASP A 76 2.12 -17.11 -4.44
N ASP A 77 2.47 -17.85 -3.37
CA ASP A 77 2.58 -17.33 -2.01
C ASP A 77 4.02 -16.86 -1.70
N LEU A 78 4.12 -15.69 -1.07
CA LEU A 78 5.37 -15.17 -0.52
C LEU A 78 5.10 -14.50 0.84
N VAL A 79 5.85 -14.94 1.86
CA VAL A 79 5.92 -14.24 3.15
C VAL A 79 7.36 -13.84 3.40
N MET A 80 7.59 -12.54 3.53
CA MET A 80 8.93 -11.96 3.63
C MET A 80 8.99 -10.91 4.74
N ALA A 81 9.96 -11.03 5.65
CA ALA A 81 10.31 -9.96 6.56
C ALA A 81 11.38 -9.07 5.94
N THR A 82 11.29 -7.76 6.12
CA THR A 82 12.23 -6.76 5.57
C THR A 82 12.51 -5.65 6.58
N VAL A 83 13.49 -4.79 6.28
CA VAL A 83 13.59 -3.47 6.92
C VAL A 83 12.34 -2.64 6.55
N ALA A 84 11.78 -1.92 7.53
CA ALA A 84 10.48 -1.27 7.38
C ALA A 84 10.46 -0.18 6.28
N ASP A 85 11.54 0.56 6.14
CA ASP A 85 11.70 1.66 5.18
C ASP A 85 11.79 1.22 3.71
N LYS A 86 11.93 -0.09 3.48
CA LYS A 86 11.94 -0.71 2.15
C LYS A 86 10.76 -1.62 1.90
N ALA A 87 9.89 -1.82 2.89
CA ALA A 87 8.77 -2.74 2.78
C ALA A 87 7.79 -2.38 1.65
N ILE A 88 7.46 -1.10 1.53
CA ILE A 88 6.56 -0.59 0.48
C ILE A 88 7.18 -0.72 -0.91
N GLU A 89 8.43 -0.26 -1.08
CA GLU A 89 9.11 -0.31 -2.38
C GLU A 89 9.35 -1.76 -2.84
N ALA A 90 9.70 -2.65 -1.90
CA ALA A 90 9.82 -4.08 -2.16
C ALA A 90 8.48 -4.69 -2.60
N ALA A 91 7.36 -4.36 -1.93
CA ALA A 91 6.04 -4.82 -2.31
C ALA A 91 5.64 -4.36 -3.73
N MET A 92 5.94 -3.11 -4.09
CA MET A 92 5.71 -2.60 -5.45
C MET A 92 6.50 -3.40 -6.49
N THR A 93 7.81 -3.59 -6.26
CA THR A 93 8.66 -4.37 -7.17
C THR A 93 8.21 -5.83 -7.30
N ILE A 94 7.69 -6.45 -6.22
CA ILE A 94 7.15 -7.81 -6.27
C ILE A 94 5.99 -7.88 -7.26
N ILE A 95 5.02 -6.98 -7.14
CA ILE A 95 3.83 -6.96 -8.00
C ILE A 95 4.21 -6.75 -9.47
N GLU A 96 5.04 -5.74 -9.74
CA GLU A 96 5.45 -5.39 -11.11
C GLU A 96 6.24 -6.52 -11.77
N THR A 97 7.19 -7.11 -11.03
CA THR A 97 8.05 -8.16 -11.57
C THR A 97 7.27 -9.44 -11.83
N PHE A 98 6.36 -9.81 -10.93
CA PHE A 98 5.49 -10.97 -11.12
C PHE A 98 4.61 -10.79 -12.36
N GLN A 99 3.98 -9.62 -12.50
CA GLN A 99 3.13 -9.31 -13.64
C GLN A 99 3.90 -9.34 -14.96
N TYR A 100 5.07 -8.72 -15.00
CA TYR A 100 5.94 -8.73 -16.18
C TYR A 100 6.42 -10.14 -16.55
N HIS A 101 6.86 -10.92 -15.57
CA HIS A 101 7.34 -12.29 -15.79
C HIS A 101 6.25 -13.17 -16.39
N THR A 102 5.06 -13.12 -15.79
CA THR A 102 3.94 -13.96 -16.21
C THR A 102 3.40 -13.52 -17.57
N GLU A 103 3.33 -12.22 -17.87
CA GLU A 103 2.98 -11.74 -19.20
C GLU A 103 3.93 -12.29 -20.27
N ARG A 104 5.23 -12.33 -19.99
CA ARG A 104 6.24 -12.82 -20.94
C ARG A 104 6.21 -14.33 -21.14
N GLU A 105 6.15 -15.12 -20.06
CA GLU A 105 6.31 -16.58 -20.12
C GLU A 105 4.98 -17.33 -20.34
N TRP A 106 3.88 -16.77 -19.81
CA TRP A 106 2.54 -17.33 -19.94
C TRP A 106 1.76 -16.72 -21.11
N GLY A 107 2.03 -15.46 -21.46
CA GLY A 107 1.37 -14.73 -22.55
C GLY A 107 0.20 -13.85 -22.10
N GLU A 108 -0.07 -13.79 -20.80
CA GLU A 108 -1.01 -12.85 -20.19
C GLU A 108 -0.50 -12.41 -18.80
N PRO A 109 -0.72 -11.14 -18.41
CA PRO A 109 -0.33 -10.68 -17.09
C PRO A 109 -1.16 -11.36 -16.01
N LEU A 110 -0.49 -12.04 -15.09
CA LEU A 110 -1.06 -12.48 -13.83
C LEU A 110 -0.78 -11.43 -12.76
N THR A 111 -1.63 -11.35 -11.74
CA THR A 111 -1.50 -10.34 -10.67
C THR A 111 -1.33 -11.01 -9.33
N VAL A 112 -0.63 -10.33 -8.43
CA VAL A 112 -0.40 -10.72 -7.04
C VAL A 112 -0.76 -9.52 -6.18
N SER A 113 -1.52 -9.71 -5.11
CA SER A 113 -1.80 -8.66 -4.14
C SER A 113 -0.88 -8.80 -2.94
N VAL A 114 -0.57 -7.71 -2.24
CA VAL A 114 0.37 -7.69 -1.10
C VAL A 114 -0.24 -6.97 0.10
N GLY A 115 -0.25 -7.64 1.25
CA GLY A 115 -0.47 -7.03 2.56
C GLY A 115 0.86 -6.67 3.21
N VAL A 116 1.04 -5.41 3.62
CA VAL A 116 2.28 -4.92 4.24
C VAL A 116 2.01 -4.41 5.65
N VAL A 117 2.60 -5.05 6.66
CA VAL A 117 2.56 -4.56 8.04
C VAL A 117 3.92 -4.03 8.44
N ILE A 118 3.97 -2.80 8.95
CA ILE A 118 5.17 -2.24 9.54
C ILE A 118 4.96 -2.17 11.06
N ALA A 119 5.89 -2.71 11.85
CA ALA A 119 5.78 -2.67 13.31
C ALA A 119 7.15 -2.64 13.97
N HIS A 120 7.15 -2.33 15.27
CA HIS A 120 8.35 -2.48 16.08
C HIS A 120 8.80 -3.95 16.12
N ALA A 121 10.11 -4.21 16.03
CA ALA A 121 10.70 -5.55 15.91
C ALA A 121 10.38 -6.50 17.08
N LYS A 122 9.96 -5.95 18.23
CA LYS A 122 9.51 -6.71 19.41
C LYS A 122 8.03 -7.11 19.37
N PHE A 123 7.28 -6.65 18.37
CA PHE A 123 5.86 -6.93 18.26
C PHE A 123 5.64 -8.43 17.91
N PRO A 124 4.68 -9.13 18.53
CA PRO A 124 4.54 -10.58 18.37
C PRO A 124 4.32 -11.00 16.91
N PHE A 125 5.20 -11.88 16.41
CA PHE A 125 5.19 -12.31 15.00
C PHE A 125 3.84 -12.94 14.58
N GLY A 126 3.26 -13.80 15.41
CA GLY A 126 1.97 -14.43 15.10
C GLY A 126 0.83 -13.42 14.93
N THR A 127 0.94 -12.23 15.54
CA THR A 127 -0.01 -11.13 15.34
C THR A 127 0.31 -10.38 14.04
N LEU A 128 1.58 -10.12 13.73
CA LEU A 128 2.00 -9.51 12.45
C LEU A 128 1.48 -10.31 11.26
N LEU A 129 1.68 -11.62 11.28
CA LEU A 129 1.28 -12.50 10.20
C LEU A 129 -0.23 -12.44 9.95
N LYS A 130 -1.04 -12.48 11.02
CA LYS A 130 -2.50 -12.35 10.94
C LYS A 130 -2.93 -10.99 10.38
N MET A 131 -2.24 -9.91 10.76
CA MET A 131 -2.51 -8.57 10.24
C MET A 131 -2.16 -8.49 8.75
N ALA A 132 -1.01 -9.02 8.33
CA ALA A 132 -0.60 -9.04 6.93
C ALA A 132 -1.57 -9.85 6.07
N GLU A 133 -2.03 -11.00 6.57
CA GLU A 133 -3.05 -11.83 5.92
C GLU A 133 -4.41 -11.10 5.81
N ASP A 134 -4.84 -10.37 6.85
CA ASP A 134 -6.08 -9.58 6.81
C ASP A 134 -5.99 -8.42 5.80
N LEU A 135 -4.86 -7.72 5.76
CA LEU A 135 -4.59 -6.67 4.77
C LEU A 135 -4.63 -7.22 3.35
N LEU A 136 -3.99 -8.36 3.11
CA LEU A 136 -3.99 -9.07 1.83
C LEU A 136 -5.41 -9.49 1.43
N LYS A 137 -6.18 -10.09 2.34
CA LYS A 137 -7.59 -10.47 2.11
C LYS A 137 -8.44 -9.26 1.71
N PHE A 138 -8.25 -8.12 2.36
CA PHE A 138 -8.92 -6.88 1.99
C PHE A 138 -8.55 -6.43 0.58
N ALA A 139 -7.25 -6.45 0.25
CA ALA A 139 -6.75 -6.09 -1.09
C ALA A 139 -7.39 -6.95 -2.18
N LYS A 140 -7.37 -8.28 -2.05
CA LYS A 140 -7.96 -9.22 -3.02
C LYS A 140 -9.48 -9.02 -3.19
N LYS A 141 -10.17 -8.75 -2.09
CA LYS A 141 -11.62 -8.47 -2.10
C LYS A 141 -11.94 -7.20 -2.87
N GLU A 142 -11.21 -6.12 -2.61
CA GLU A 142 -11.38 -4.85 -3.34
C GLU A 142 -10.94 -4.98 -4.80
N GLY A 143 -9.89 -5.75 -5.11
CA GLY A 143 -9.50 -6.06 -6.49
C GLY A 143 -10.64 -6.72 -7.28
N THR A 144 -11.25 -7.76 -6.69
CA THR A 144 -12.42 -8.44 -7.29
C THR A 144 -13.60 -7.48 -7.49
N ARG A 145 -13.81 -6.55 -6.57
CA ARG A 145 -14.87 -5.53 -6.67
C ARG A 145 -14.58 -4.53 -7.79
N ARG A 146 -13.36 -3.99 -7.85
CA ARG A 146 -12.93 -3.04 -8.90
C ARG A 146 -13.01 -3.66 -10.30
N SER A 147 -12.71 -4.96 -10.45
CA SER A 147 -12.83 -5.65 -11.74
C SER A 147 -14.28 -5.87 -12.20
N ARG A 148 -15.27 -5.92 -11.28
CA ARG A 148 -16.69 -6.10 -11.61
C ARG A 148 -17.37 -4.83 -12.10
N ASP A 149 -16.85 -3.65 -11.76
CA ASP A 149 -17.39 -2.36 -12.17
C ASP A 149 -17.03 -1.97 -13.64
N TYR A 150 -16.53 -2.94 -14.44
CA TYR A 150 -16.36 -2.96 -15.91
C TYR A 150 -16.30 -1.61 -16.66
N SER A 151 -15.10 -1.13 -16.98
CA SER A 151 -14.76 -0.31 -18.18
C SER A 151 -13.35 0.30 -18.17
N LYS A 152 -12.62 0.30 -17.05
CA LYS A 152 -11.23 0.79 -17.03
C LYS A 152 -10.25 -0.35 -17.30
N ARG A 153 -9.60 -0.32 -18.47
CA ARG A 153 -8.38 -1.08 -18.79
C ARG A 153 -7.23 -0.89 -17.76
N ASN A 154 -7.38 0.05 -16.83
CA ASN A 154 -6.40 0.35 -15.77
C ASN A 154 -6.63 -0.44 -14.46
N GLY A 155 -7.67 -1.29 -14.37
CA GLY A 155 -7.96 -2.11 -13.18
C GLY A 155 -7.35 -3.51 -13.20
N GLN A 156 -6.36 -3.76 -14.08
CA GLN A 156 -5.65 -5.04 -14.20
C GLN A 156 -4.28 -4.91 -13.52
N GLY A 157 -4.26 -5.04 -12.20
CA GLY A 157 -3.02 -4.96 -11.44
C GLY A 157 -3.19 -5.49 -10.03
N GLY A 158 -2.09 -5.96 -9.46
CA GLY A 158 -2.01 -6.30 -8.05
C GLY A 158 -2.27 -5.08 -7.16
N LEU A 159 -2.79 -5.32 -5.96
CA LEU A 159 -3.09 -4.26 -5.00
C LEU A 159 -2.21 -4.37 -3.76
N ILE A 160 -1.79 -3.21 -3.23
CA ILE A 160 -1.06 -3.09 -1.97
C ILE A 160 -2.00 -2.53 -0.92
N ASN A 161 -2.13 -3.25 0.19
CA ASN A 161 -2.73 -2.71 1.41
C ASN A 161 -1.71 -2.71 2.52
N PHE A 162 -1.72 -1.69 3.37
CA PHE A 162 -0.70 -1.54 4.40
C PHE A 162 -1.24 -1.01 5.72
N GLN A 163 -0.50 -1.28 6.78
CA GLN A 163 -0.73 -0.72 8.11
C GLN A 163 0.58 -0.58 8.88
N VAL A 164 0.81 0.59 9.49
CA VAL A 164 1.86 0.78 10.49
C VAL A 164 1.26 0.57 11.88
N VAL A 165 1.82 -0.32 12.68
CA VAL A 165 1.33 -0.64 14.02
C VAL A 165 1.78 0.43 15.02
N SER A 166 0.81 1.19 15.54
CA SER A 166 0.97 2.11 16.67
C SER A 166 0.08 1.69 17.85
N ALA A 167 0.31 2.28 19.02
CA ALA A 167 -0.54 2.05 20.19
C ALA A 167 -1.99 2.46 19.88
N GLY A 168 -2.93 1.52 19.98
CA GLY A 168 -4.36 1.76 19.73
C GLY A 168 -4.86 1.32 18.35
N ASN A 169 -3.97 0.85 17.46
CA ASN A 169 -4.41 0.32 16.17
C ASN A 169 -5.17 -0.99 16.31
N SER A 170 -6.17 -1.16 15.45
CA SER A 170 -6.85 -2.44 15.31
C SER A 170 -5.95 -3.48 14.68
N LEU A 171 -6.08 -4.71 15.17
CA LEU A 171 -5.48 -5.90 14.59
C LEU A 171 -6.30 -6.46 13.41
N ARG A 172 -7.49 -5.89 13.12
CA ARG A 172 -8.44 -6.35 12.10
C ARG A 172 -8.82 -5.19 11.19
N PHE A 173 -7.98 -4.92 10.21
CA PHE A 173 -8.19 -3.87 9.21
C PHE A 173 -9.53 -4.02 8.48
N THR A 174 -9.88 -5.23 8.02
CA THR A 174 -11.09 -5.48 7.23
C THR A 174 -12.37 -5.11 7.99
N GLU A 175 -12.45 -5.50 9.25
CA GLU A 175 -13.62 -5.23 10.09
C GLU A 175 -13.75 -3.75 10.43
N ASP A 176 -12.60 -3.09 10.62
CA ASP A 176 -12.56 -1.74 11.14
C ASP A 176 -12.53 -0.68 10.05
N TYR A 177 -12.35 -1.09 8.79
CA TYR A 177 -12.29 -0.18 7.66
C TYR A 177 -13.47 0.79 7.60
N ASN A 178 -14.70 0.24 7.65
CA ASN A 178 -15.91 1.05 7.62
C ASN A 178 -16.17 1.83 8.92
N ARG A 179 -15.56 1.42 10.04
CA ARG A 179 -15.74 2.07 11.34
C ARG A 179 -14.78 3.25 11.52
N ILE A 180 -13.54 3.09 11.08
CA ILE A 180 -12.45 4.05 11.31
C ILE A 180 -12.32 4.99 10.11
N PHE A 181 -12.28 4.46 8.89
CA PHE A 181 -11.91 5.25 7.71
C PHE A 181 -13.11 5.81 6.96
N VAL A 182 -14.31 5.29 7.19
CA VAL A 182 -15.55 5.75 6.54
C VAL A 182 -16.42 6.49 7.54
N HIS A 183 -16.67 7.76 7.29
CA HIS A 183 -17.63 8.56 8.05
C HIS A 183 -18.81 8.96 7.16
N LYS A 184 -20.03 8.85 7.69
CA LYS A 184 -21.25 9.24 6.98
C LYS A 184 -21.84 10.47 7.66
N GLU A 185 -21.90 11.58 6.94
CA GLU A 185 -22.52 12.82 7.39
C GLU A 185 -23.68 13.20 6.49
N LYS A 186 -24.92 13.06 6.98
CA LYS A 186 -26.17 13.44 6.27
C LYS A 186 -26.19 13.01 4.78
N LYS A 187 -25.72 13.88 3.88
CA LYS A 187 -25.70 13.72 2.42
C LYS A 187 -24.34 13.31 1.82
N GLN A 188 -23.29 13.23 2.62
CA GLN A 188 -21.90 13.08 2.16
C GLN A 188 -21.20 11.96 2.92
N LYS A 189 -20.29 11.27 2.23
CA LYS A 189 -19.45 10.22 2.79
C LYS A 189 -18.00 10.71 2.79
N LEU A 190 -17.34 10.70 3.94
CA LEU A 190 -15.91 11.00 4.06
C LEU A 190 -15.13 9.69 4.12
N ILE A 191 -14.13 9.54 3.27
CA ILE A 191 -13.26 8.38 3.17
C ILE A 191 -11.83 8.84 3.43
N ARG A 192 -11.29 8.43 4.57
CA ARG A 192 -10.02 8.93 5.13
C ARG A 192 -8.76 8.28 4.55
N THR A 193 -8.92 7.31 3.68
CA THR A 193 -7.84 6.44 3.15
C THR A 193 -8.12 6.16 1.68
N LEU A 194 -7.09 6.00 0.87
CA LEU A 194 -7.22 5.51 -0.51
C LEU A 194 -6.88 4.02 -0.64
N ARG A 195 -6.40 3.39 0.45
CA ARG A 195 -6.15 1.94 0.52
C ARG A 195 -7.34 1.07 0.05
N PRO A 196 -7.07 -0.04 -0.67
CA PRO A 196 -5.75 -0.46 -1.14
C PRO A 196 -5.33 0.31 -2.40
N TYR A 197 -4.03 0.41 -2.63
CA TYR A 197 -3.44 1.12 -3.76
C TYR A 197 -3.11 0.15 -4.90
N ASP A 198 -3.39 0.54 -6.15
CA ASP A 198 -2.68 -0.04 -7.30
C ASP A 198 -1.28 0.56 -7.42
N ILE A 199 -0.44 -0.02 -8.29
CA ILE A 199 0.96 0.39 -8.44
C ILE A 199 1.10 1.86 -8.81
N GLN A 200 0.35 2.35 -9.80
CA GLN A 200 0.46 3.75 -10.26
C GLN A 200 0.11 4.74 -9.14
N THR A 201 -0.95 4.45 -8.39
CA THR A 201 -1.39 5.29 -7.28
C THR A 201 -0.44 5.17 -6.09
N MET A 202 0.19 4.00 -5.88
CA MET A 202 1.20 3.81 -4.84
C MET A 202 2.50 4.56 -5.15
N GLU A 203 2.96 4.55 -6.39
CA GLU A 203 4.10 5.36 -6.85
C GLU A 203 3.86 6.84 -6.58
N LEU A 204 2.64 7.31 -6.88
CA LEU A 204 2.23 8.68 -6.60
C LEU A 204 2.26 8.99 -5.09
N LEU A 205 1.81 8.08 -4.24
CA LEU A 205 1.88 8.22 -2.78
C LEU A 205 3.32 8.31 -2.28
N VAL A 206 4.18 7.39 -2.70
CA VAL A 206 5.61 7.37 -2.34
C VAL A 206 6.30 8.66 -2.79
N LYS A 207 6.06 9.09 -4.03
CA LYS A 207 6.58 10.35 -4.56
C LYS A 207 6.09 11.55 -3.74
N SER A 208 4.80 11.61 -3.43
CA SER A 208 4.20 12.69 -2.63
C SER A 208 4.84 12.76 -1.24
N ILE A 209 5.05 11.62 -0.57
CA ILE A 209 5.71 11.58 0.74
C ILE A 209 7.14 12.12 0.66
N ARG A 210 7.90 11.74 -0.37
CA ARG A 210 9.27 12.22 -0.61
C ARG A 210 9.34 13.73 -0.82
N GLU A 211 8.47 14.28 -1.66
CA GLU A 211 8.41 15.73 -1.89
C GLU A 211 7.98 16.48 -0.60
N MET A 212 7.09 15.88 0.18
CA MET A 212 6.59 16.43 1.44
C MET A 212 7.58 16.32 2.61
N LYS A 213 8.79 15.77 2.43
CA LYS A 213 9.84 15.76 3.47
C LYS A 213 10.26 17.14 3.95
N SER A 214 10.03 18.17 3.13
CA SER A 214 10.25 19.56 3.51
C SER A 214 9.24 20.10 4.53
N ILE A 215 8.11 19.42 4.74
CA ILE A 215 7.04 19.82 5.66
C ILE A 215 7.34 19.27 7.05
N PRO A 216 7.26 20.06 8.13
CA PRO A 216 7.52 19.56 9.47
C PRO A 216 6.58 18.42 9.88
N HIS A 217 7.12 17.37 10.49
CA HIS A 217 6.37 16.17 10.91
C HIS A 217 5.13 16.50 11.75
N ASN A 218 5.22 17.48 12.68
CA ASN A 218 4.07 17.90 13.48
C ASN A 218 2.91 18.52 12.66
N LYS A 219 3.17 19.01 11.44
CA LYS A 219 2.12 19.49 10.53
C LYS A 219 1.45 18.33 9.80
N ILE A 220 2.20 17.30 9.46
CA ILE A 220 1.67 16.06 8.90
C ILE A 220 0.77 15.36 9.92
N GLN A 221 1.22 15.24 11.17
CA GLN A 221 0.41 14.72 12.27
C GLN A 221 -0.87 15.54 12.48
N ALA A 222 -0.77 16.88 12.47
CA ALA A 222 -1.94 17.74 12.59
C ALA A 222 -2.95 17.56 11.44
N LEU A 223 -2.47 17.27 10.21
CA LEU A 223 -3.35 16.92 9.09
C LEU A 223 -4.03 15.57 9.29
N GLN A 224 -3.29 14.58 9.82
CA GLN A 224 -3.86 13.28 10.19
C GLN A 224 -5.00 13.46 11.21
N ASP A 225 -4.79 14.26 12.24
CA ASP A 225 -5.81 14.52 13.26
C ASP A 225 -7.02 15.27 12.66
N ALA A 226 -6.77 16.22 11.75
CA ALA A 226 -7.81 17.02 11.12
C ALA A 226 -8.78 16.17 10.27
N VAL A 227 -8.32 15.09 9.61
CA VAL A 227 -9.20 14.24 8.80
C VAL A 227 -10.16 13.36 9.63
N PHE A 228 -9.93 13.25 10.95
CA PHE A 228 -10.84 12.56 11.86
C PHE A 228 -11.97 13.44 12.42
N LEU A 229 -11.89 14.76 12.22
CA LEU A 229 -12.96 15.69 12.57
C LEU A 229 -14.18 15.54 11.64
N ASN A 230 -15.30 16.19 12.00
CA ASN A 230 -16.42 16.37 11.07
C ASN A 230 -16.00 17.23 9.87
N TYR A 231 -16.76 17.19 8.78
CA TYR A 231 -16.35 17.84 7.53
C TYR A 231 -16.04 19.34 7.67
N PRO A 232 -16.93 20.20 8.23
CA PRO A 232 -16.60 21.62 8.42
C PRO A 232 -15.35 21.88 9.26
N ASP A 233 -15.20 21.18 10.39
CA ASP A 233 -14.06 21.36 11.28
C ASP A 233 -12.75 20.85 10.65
N SER A 234 -12.83 19.75 9.89
CA SER A 234 -11.71 19.19 9.14
C SER A 234 -11.18 20.17 8.09
N VAL A 235 -12.09 20.79 7.32
CA VAL A 235 -11.74 21.82 6.32
C VAL A 235 -11.12 23.05 7.01
N LEU A 236 -11.74 23.54 8.08
CA LEU A 236 -11.23 24.70 8.82
C LEU A 236 -9.82 24.43 9.37
N GLN A 237 -9.61 23.29 10.04
CA GLN A 237 -8.30 22.92 10.58
C GLN A 237 -7.26 22.71 9.48
N GLY A 238 -7.64 22.06 8.37
CA GLY A 238 -6.78 21.91 7.20
C GLY A 238 -6.28 23.26 6.66
N LEU A 239 -7.19 24.22 6.49
CA LEU A 239 -6.84 25.57 6.03
C LEU A 239 -5.94 26.32 7.03
N VAL A 240 -6.19 26.17 8.35
CA VAL A 240 -5.35 26.74 9.40
C VAL A 240 -3.93 26.15 9.35
N ILE A 241 -3.80 24.83 9.17
CA ILE A 241 -2.50 24.17 9.03
C ILE A 241 -1.78 24.68 7.78
N GLN A 242 -2.47 24.73 6.64
CA GLN A 242 -1.93 25.18 5.37
C GLN A 242 -1.45 26.63 5.43
N ASN A 243 -2.16 27.50 6.15
CA ASN A 243 -1.79 28.92 6.31
C ASN A 243 -0.57 29.13 7.22
N ARG A 244 -0.19 28.13 8.03
CA ARG A 244 1.01 28.14 8.88
C ARG A 244 2.26 27.63 8.16
N LEU A 245 2.13 27.19 6.91
CA LEU A 245 3.24 26.69 6.09
C LEU A 245 3.82 27.78 5.20
N LYS A 246 5.05 27.58 4.72
CA LYS A 246 5.66 28.45 3.71
C LYS A 246 4.88 28.33 2.39
N LYS A 247 4.98 29.35 1.53
CA LYS A 247 4.26 29.42 0.24
C LYS A 247 4.47 28.15 -0.60
N ASP A 248 5.71 27.66 -0.71
CA ASP A 248 6.03 26.48 -1.52
C ASP A 248 5.47 25.18 -0.90
N GLN A 249 5.52 25.04 0.42
CA GLN A 249 4.93 23.91 1.16
C GLN A 249 3.40 23.88 1.04
N LYS A 250 2.76 25.06 1.10
CA LYS A 250 1.32 25.22 0.89
C LYS A 250 0.93 24.77 -0.52
N ARG A 251 1.69 25.20 -1.53
CA ARG A 251 1.48 24.77 -2.92
C ARG A 251 1.63 23.26 -3.05
N LEU A 252 2.68 22.69 -2.47
CA LEU A 252 2.93 21.26 -2.51
C LEU A 252 1.76 20.43 -1.94
N LEU A 253 1.20 20.80 -0.78
CA LEU A 253 0.03 20.10 -0.23
C LEU A 253 -1.18 20.11 -1.18
N THR A 254 -1.39 21.24 -1.85
CA THR A 254 -2.47 21.38 -2.83
C THR A 254 -2.19 20.52 -4.06
N ASP A 255 -0.97 20.57 -4.58
CA ASP A 255 -0.54 19.80 -5.76
C ASP A 255 -0.66 18.29 -5.52
N VAL A 256 -0.28 17.83 -4.32
CA VAL A 256 -0.49 16.44 -3.89
C VAL A 256 -1.96 16.07 -3.92
N LEU A 257 -2.85 16.89 -3.35
CA LEU A 257 -4.28 16.59 -3.34
C LEU A 257 -4.88 16.54 -4.75
N TYR A 258 -4.46 17.44 -5.65
CA TYR A 258 -4.86 17.42 -7.05
C TYR A 258 -4.35 16.18 -7.80
N SER A 259 -3.16 15.69 -7.48
CA SER A 259 -2.61 14.51 -8.15
C SER A 259 -3.42 13.22 -7.93
N PHE A 260 -4.17 13.13 -6.82
CA PHE A 260 -5.07 12.01 -6.53
C PHE A 260 -6.50 12.22 -7.03
N SER A 261 -6.86 13.44 -7.44
CA SER A 261 -8.20 13.76 -7.93
C SER A 261 -8.31 13.43 -9.42
N THR A 262 -9.44 12.85 -9.82
CA THR A 262 -9.82 12.70 -11.23
C THR A 262 -10.56 13.94 -11.78
N SER A 263 -10.85 14.91 -10.92
CA SER A 263 -11.58 16.13 -11.23
C SER A 263 -10.68 17.37 -11.15
N ASP A 264 -10.84 18.28 -12.11
CA ASP A 264 -10.26 19.63 -12.11
C ASP A 264 -11.00 20.60 -11.16
N ASN A 265 -12.03 20.13 -10.45
CA ASN A 265 -12.80 20.97 -9.54
C ASN A 265 -11.95 21.46 -8.38
N ILE A 266 -12.20 22.70 -7.96
CA ILE A 266 -11.67 23.22 -6.70
C ILE A 266 -12.43 22.54 -5.56
N PHE A 267 -11.70 21.82 -4.72
CA PHE A 267 -12.24 21.17 -3.54
C PHE A 267 -11.64 21.76 -2.26
N PRO A 268 -12.39 21.72 -1.14
CA PRO A 268 -11.91 22.27 0.12
C PRO A 268 -10.87 21.33 0.74
N PHE A 269 -9.63 21.79 0.79
CA PHE A 269 -8.53 21.14 1.51
C PHE A 269 -8.97 20.79 2.95
N PRO A 270 -8.68 19.58 3.48
CA PRO A 270 -7.78 18.53 2.97
C PRO A 270 -8.45 17.43 2.12
N TRP A 271 -9.61 17.70 1.53
CA TRP A 271 -10.43 16.71 0.83
C TRP A 271 -10.53 16.99 -0.66
N PHE A 272 -10.60 15.93 -1.48
CA PHE A 272 -11.06 16.00 -2.86
C PHE A 272 -12.36 15.23 -3.04
N GLU A 273 -13.17 15.59 -4.04
CA GLU A 273 -14.46 14.96 -4.31
C GLU A 273 -14.33 13.95 -5.44
N GLU A 274 -14.80 12.72 -5.21
CA GLU A 274 -14.90 11.69 -6.24
C GLU A 274 -16.23 10.94 -6.10
N GLY A 275 -17.04 10.99 -7.17
CA GLY A 275 -18.40 10.46 -7.15
C GLY A 275 -19.27 11.17 -6.12
N ASN A 276 -19.78 10.42 -5.13
CA ASN A 276 -20.63 10.94 -4.04
C ASN A 276 -19.90 10.94 -2.68
N ALA A 277 -18.57 10.98 -2.68
CA ALA A 277 -17.75 10.94 -1.48
C ALA A 277 -16.58 11.92 -1.53
N TYR A 278 -16.13 12.35 -0.35
CA TYR A 278 -14.89 13.08 -0.16
C TYR A 278 -13.79 12.12 0.26
N HIS A 279 -12.64 12.27 -0.36
CA HIS A 279 -11.48 11.42 -0.20
C HIS A 279 -10.26 12.24 0.23
N THR A 280 -9.32 11.60 0.90
CA THR A 280 -8.06 12.25 1.28
C THR A 280 -6.92 11.23 1.37
N PRO A 281 -5.72 11.55 0.86
CA PRO A 281 -4.53 10.71 1.01
C PRO A 281 -3.76 11.01 2.30
N PHE A 282 -4.12 12.06 3.07
CA PHE A 282 -3.25 12.58 4.12
C PHE A 282 -3.09 11.65 5.33
N LEU A 283 -4.08 10.78 5.60
CA LEU A 283 -3.92 9.74 6.62
C LEU A 283 -2.84 8.73 6.20
N ASP A 284 -2.89 8.30 4.95
CA ASP A 284 -2.00 7.29 4.38
C ASP A 284 -0.57 7.85 4.24
N ILE A 285 -0.46 9.13 3.84
CA ILE A 285 0.80 9.89 3.84
C ILE A 285 1.38 9.98 5.24
N ALA A 286 0.57 10.35 6.24
CA ALA A 286 1.03 10.51 7.62
C ALA A 286 1.50 9.17 8.20
N GLU A 287 0.76 8.09 7.93
CA GLU A 287 1.08 6.75 8.42
C GLU A 287 2.43 6.25 7.88
N LEU A 288 2.73 6.47 6.59
CA LEU A 288 4.00 6.06 5.98
C LEU A 288 5.11 7.13 6.05
N TYR A 289 4.83 8.30 6.64
CA TYR A 289 5.70 9.47 6.52
C TYR A 289 7.12 9.21 7.01
N ASP A 290 7.29 8.46 8.10
CA ASP A 290 8.62 8.20 8.67
C ASP A 290 9.37 7.06 7.96
N PHE A 291 8.66 6.20 7.22
CA PHE A 291 9.22 4.98 6.62
C PHE A 291 9.64 5.17 5.17
N ILE A 292 9.03 6.09 4.43
CA ILE A 292 9.49 6.42 3.07
C ILE A 292 10.61 7.46 3.18
N GLN A 293 11.79 7.19 2.61
CA GLN A 293 12.92 8.13 2.58
C GLN A 293 12.93 8.98 1.31
#